data_AF-A0A931VUG3-F1
#
_entry.id   AF-A0A931VUG3-F1
#
_cell.length_a   1.000
_cell.length_b   1.000
_cell.length_c   1.000
_cell.angle_alpha   90.00
_cell.angle_beta   90.00
_cell.angle_gamma   90.00
#
_symmetry.space_group_name_H-M   'P 1'
#
loop_
_entity.id
_entity.type
_entity.pdbx_description
1 polymer ?
#
loop_
_entity_poly.entity_id
_entity_poly.type
_entity_poly.pdbx_seq_one_letter_code
_entity_poly.pdbx_strand_id
1 'polypeptide(L)'
;MEGVIAVFIPIVSVLVTGLVLTTYFYFRSKEKLMMIDKGLSYEQMVELLRSKRDPFTLLKFGIIIAFFGLGLGIGFMFGNLFGEVIRFDGSVSYSDYSLREEWVWFWVIFMTGLGFVTSFFVTRKIKNASEKN
;
A
#
# COMPACT_ATOMS: atom_id res chain seq x y z
N MET A 1 33.54 -3.41 -1.72
CA MET A 1 32.46 -3.56 -0.72
C MET A 1 31.06 -3.51 -1.35
N GLU A 2 30.90 -2.96 -2.55
CA GLU A 2 29.59 -2.81 -3.22
C GLU A 2 28.88 -4.13 -3.57
N GLY A 3 29.64 -5.18 -3.94
CA GLY A 3 29.05 -6.49 -4.28
C GLY A 3 28.36 -7.20 -3.12
N VAL A 4 28.76 -6.93 -1.87
CA VAL A 4 28.11 -7.52 -0.68
C VAL A 4 26.72 -6.93 -0.47
N ILE A 5 26.57 -5.61 -0.69
CA ILE A 5 25.31 -4.88 -0.52
C ILE A 5 24.28 -5.35 -1.55
N ALA A 6 24.69 -5.55 -2.80
CA ALA A 6 23.81 -5.99 -3.88
C ALA A 6 23.17 -7.36 -3.63
N VAL A 7 23.89 -8.29 -2.99
CA VAL A 7 23.38 -9.63 -2.65
C VAL A 7 22.51 -9.60 -1.38
N PHE A 8 22.74 -8.64 -0.48
CA PHE A 8 22.01 -8.54 0.78
C PHE A 8 20.55 -8.11 0.58
N ILE A 9 20.27 -7.20 -0.36
CA ILE A 9 18.93 -6.68 -0.65
C ILE A 9 17.91 -7.79 -0.99
N PRO A 10 18.16 -8.69 -1.97
CA PRO A 10 17.21 -9.76 -2.30
C PRO A 10 17.07 -10.80 -1.18
N ILE A 11 18.13 -11.06 -0.40
CA ILE A 11 18.06 -11.99 0.73
C ILE A 11 17.12 -11.45 1.82
N VAL A 12 17.31 -10.18 2.20
CA VAL A 12 16.48 -9.52 3.21
C VAL A 12 15.03 -9.40 2.75
N SER A 13 14.78 -9.08 1.47
CA SER A 13 13.41 -8.94 0.96
C SER A 13 12.62 -10.26 1.01
N VAL A 14 13.26 -11.38 0.67
CA VAL A 14 12.65 -12.72 0.77
C VAL A 14 12.39 -13.09 2.24
N LEU A 15 13.35 -12.83 3.13
CA LEU A 15 13.21 -13.11 4.56
C LEU A 15 12.06 -12.33 5.20
N VAL A 16 11.99 -11.02 4.95
CA VAL A 16 10.94 -10.14 5.50
C VAL A 16 9.58 -10.54 4.95
N THR A 17 9.47 -10.77 3.64
CA THR A 17 8.21 -11.21 3.01
C THR A 17 7.76 -12.56 3.56
N GLY A 18 8.70 -13.51 3.72
CA GLY A 18 8.45 -14.81 4.30
C GLY A 18 7.94 -14.70 5.74
N LEU A 19 8.57 -13.87 6.57
CA LEU A 19 8.17 -13.66 7.96
C LEU A 19 6.76 -13.05 8.06
N VAL A 20 6.46 -12.02 7.27
CA VAL A 20 5.12 -11.39 7.22
C VAL A 20 4.06 -12.41 6.83
N LEU A 21 4.31 -13.22 5.79
CA LEU A 21 3.41 -14.28 5.36
C LEU A 21 3.22 -15.34 6.44
N THR A 22 4.29 -15.83 7.04
CA THR A 22 4.22 -16.83 8.12
C THR A 22 3.39 -16.31 9.30
N THR A 23 3.62 -15.07 9.73
CA THR A 23 2.81 -14.45 10.80
C THR A 23 1.34 -14.33 10.41
N TYR A 24 1.04 -13.91 9.19
CA TYR A 24 -0.32 -13.83 8.67
C TYR A 24 -1.02 -15.20 8.68
N PHE A 25 -0.37 -16.24 8.17
CA PHE A 25 -0.92 -17.60 8.16
C PHE A 25 -1.06 -18.19 9.57
N TYR A 26 -0.13 -17.87 10.48
CA TYR A 26 -0.19 -18.31 11.88
C TYR A 26 -1.42 -17.77 12.59
N PHE A 27 -1.67 -16.45 12.50
CA PHE A 27 -2.86 -15.83 13.09
C PHE A 27 -4.15 -16.38 12.48
N ARG A 28 -4.21 -16.52 11.15
CA ARG A 28 -5.36 -17.11 10.45
C ARG A 28 -5.67 -18.54 10.91
N SER A 29 -4.65 -19.30 11.27
CA SER A 29 -4.79 -20.68 11.75
C SER A 29 -5.25 -20.73 13.20
N LYS A 30 -4.74 -19.83 14.05
CA LYS A 30 -5.17 -19.69 15.46
C LYS A 30 -6.62 -19.25 15.60
N GLU A 31 -7.10 -18.34 14.76
CA GLU A 31 -8.50 -17.90 14.74
C GLU A 31 -9.47 -19.08 14.56
N LYS A 32 -9.15 -20.01 13.65
CA LYS A 32 -9.98 -21.19 13.38
C LYS A 32 -10.02 -22.16 14.56
N LEU A 33 -8.88 -22.37 15.22
CA LEU A 33 -8.79 -23.24 16.39
C LEU A 33 -9.59 -22.67 17.57
N MET A 34 -9.50 -21.37 17.83
CA MET A 34 -10.25 -20.71 18.90
C MET A 34 -11.77 -20.75 18.71
N MET A 35 -12.28 -20.80 17.48
CA MET A 35 -13.72 -20.94 17.22
C MET A 35 -14.22 -22.36 17.52
N ILE A 36 -13.40 -23.38 17.27
CA ILE A 36 -13.71 -24.79 17.57
C ILE A 36 -13.67 -25.03 19.08
N ASP A 37 -12.66 -24.50 19.79
CA ASP A 37 -12.54 -24.61 21.25
C ASP A 37 -13.71 -23.94 22.01
N LYS A 38 -14.35 -22.95 21.39
CA LYS A 38 -15.53 -22.27 21.95
C LYS A 38 -16.85 -23.03 21.71
N GLY A 39 -16.80 -24.21 21.07
CA GLY A 39 -17.97 -25.07 20.88
C GLY A 39 -18.97 -24.57 19.83
N LEU A 40 -18.55 -23.68 18.92
CA LEU A 40 -19.40 -23.25 17.81
C LEU A 40 -19.62 -24.43 16.85
N SER A 41 -20.88 -24.73 16.51
CA SER A 41 -21.17 -25.71 15.46
C SER A 41 -20.57 -25.26 14.13
N TYR A 42 -20.19 -26.22 13.28
CA TYR A 42 -19.63 -25.94 11.96
C TYR A 42 -20.56 -25.04 11.12
N GLU A 43 -21.88 -25.22 11.23
CA GLU A 43 -22.86 -24.34 10.55
C GLU A 43 -22.77 -22.89 11.03
N GLN A 44 -22.67 -22.65 12.34
CA GLN A 44 -22.57 -21.30 12.91
C GLN A 44 -21.24 -20.63 12.56
N MET A 45 -20.16 -21.41 12.45
CA MET A 45 -18.85 -20.91 12.04
C MET A 45 -18.85 -20.47 10.56
N VAL A 46 -19.53 -21.22 9.69
CA VAL A 46 -19.71 -20.85 8.28
C VAL A 46 -20.61 -19.61 8.12
N GLU A 47 -21.64 -19.49 8.94
CA GLU A 47 -22.55 -18.33 8.94
C GLU A 47 -21.86 -17.04 9.41
N LEU A 48 -21.07 -17.11 10.49
CA LEU A 48 -20.23 -15.99 10.97
C LEU A 48 -19.20 -15.55 9.93
N LEU A 49 -18.57 -16.50 9.22
CA LEU A 49 -17.60 -16.18 8.16
C LEU A 49 -18.26 -15.63 6.89
N ARG A 50 -19.51 -16.00 6.58
CA ARG A 50 -20.26 -15.47 5.43
C ARG A 50 -20.68 -14.01 5.62
N SER A 51 -20.92 -13.56 6.84
CA SER A 51 -21.51 -12.25 7.14
C SER A 51 -20.61 -11.04 6.81
N LYS A 52 -19.28 -11.21 6.65
CA LYS A 52 -18.33 -10.08 6.72
C LYS A 52 -17.53 -9.71 5.47
N ARG A 53 -17.88 -10.19 4.27
CA ARG A 53 -17.21 -9.71 3.05
C ARG A 53 -17.77 -8.34 2.65
N ASP A 54 -17.10 -7.28 3.07
CA ASP A 54 -17.37 -5.91 2.60
C ASP A 54 -17.07 -5.84 1.08
N PRO A 55 -18.09 -5.72 0.21
CA PRO A 55 -17.92 -5.76 -1.24
C PRO A 55 -17.10 -4.57 -1.75
N PHE A 56 -16.98 -3.51 -0.96
CA PHE A 56 -16.23 -2.30 -1.34
C PHE A 56 -14.74 -2.40 -1.02
N THR A 57 -14.27 -3.50 -0.44
CA THR A 57 -12.84 -3.69 -0.12
C THR A 57 -11.97 -3.54 -1.37
N LEU A 58 -12.40 -4.12 -2.50
CA LEU A 58 -11.68 -4.01 -3.78
C LEU A 58 -11.63 -2.57 -4.29
N LEU A 59 -12.75 -1.85 -4.20
CA LEU A 59 -12.83 -0.44 -4.60
C LEU A 59 -11.89 0.44 -3.76
N LYS A 60 -11.85 0.20 -2.44
CA LYS A 60 -10.95 0.93 -1.53
C LYS A 60 -9.50 0.76 -1.96
N PHE A 61 -9.07 -0.48 -2.22
CA PHE A 61 -7.70 -0.75 -2.69
C PHE A 61 -7.43 -0.15 -4.07
N GLY A 62 -8.39 -0.22 -5.00
CA GLY A 62 -8.23 0.35 -6.34
C GLY A 62 -7.96 1.86 -6.32
N ILE A 63 -8.70 2.61 -5.49
CA ILE A 63 -8.50 4.05 -5.33
C ILE A 63 -7.13 4.34 -4.70
N ILE A 64 -6.76 3.62 -3.64
CA ILE A 64 -5.46 3.82 -2.96
C ILE A 64 -4.30 3.54 -3.92
N ILE A 65 -4.36 2.45 -4.70
CA ILE A 65 -3.33 2.08 -5.68
C ILE A 65 -3.23 3.13 -6.80
N ALA A 66 -4.35 3.64 -7.28
CA ALA A 66 -4.36 4.70 -8.31
C ALA A 66 -3.66 5.97 -7.80
N PHE A 67 -3.96 6.40 -6.58
CA PHE A 67 -3.31 7.57 -5.97
C PHE A 67 -1.85 7.33 -5.63
N PHE A 68 -1.48 6.12 -5.20
CA PHE A 68 -0.08 5.74 -5.02
C PHE A 68 0.71 5.81 -6.33
N GLY A 69 0.14 5.30 -7.42
CA GLY A 69 0.72 5.39 -8.77
C GLY A 69 0.88 6.84 -9.25
N LEU A 70 -0.13 7.68 -9.00
CA LEU A 70 -0.04 9.12 -9.29
C LEU A 70 1.02 9.83 -8.42
N GLY A 71 1.13 9.47 -7.15
CA GLY A 71 2.16 9.98 -6.24
C GLY A 71 3.56 9.63 -6.71
N LEU A 72 3.78 8.41 -7.20
CA LEU A 72 5.04 8.01 -7.82
C LEU A 72 5.30 8.79 -9.12
N GLY A 73 4.32 8.85 -10.01
CA GLY A 73 4.46 9.54 -11.31
C GLY A 73 4.79 11.02 -11.14
N ILE A 74 4.02 11.74 -10.32
CA ILE A 74 4.24 13.16 -10.02
C ILE A 74 5.55 13.35 -9.24
N GLY A 75 5.84 12.46 -8.29
CA GLY A 75 7.08 12.47 -7.53
C GLY A 75 8.31 12.39 -8.42
N PHE A 76 8.31 11.51 -9.43
CA PHE A 76 9.40 11.42 -10.41
C PHE A 76 9.47 12.63 -11.34
N MET A 77 8.32 13.15 -11.79
CA MET A 77 8.28 14.35 -12.63
C MET A 77 8.83 15.58 -11.89
N PHE A 78 8.41 15.80 -10.64
CA PHE A 78 8.91 16.88 -9.79
C PHE A 78 10.38 16.64 -9.40
N GLY A 79 10.74 15.42 -9.04
CA GLY A 79 12.14 15.08 -8.73
C GLY A 79 13.09 15.37 -9.91
N ASN A 80 12.63 15.17 -11.15
CA ASN A 80 13.41 15.55 -12.34
C ASN A 80 13.39 17.08 -12.57
N LEU A 81 12.22 17.71 -12.47
CA LEU A 81 12.05 19.16 -12.70
C LEU A 81 12.83 20.02 -11.68
N PHE A 82 12.88 19.59 -10.42
CA PHE A 82 13.54 20.31 -9.33
C PHE A 82 14.95 19.78 -9.02
N GLY A 83 15.26 18.54 -9.39
CA GLY A 83 16.60 17.95 -9.25
C GLY A 83 17.55 18.35 -10.38
N GLU A 84 17.03 18.74 -11.54
CA GLU A 84 17.79 19.37 -12.62
C GLU A 84 17.85 20.89 -12.36
N VAL A 85 18.88 21.35 -11.65
CA VAL A 85 19.20 22.79 -11.61
C VAL A 85 19.72 23.17 -12.99
N ILE A 86 18.86 23.71 -13.85
CA ILE A 86 19.29 24.35 -15.10
C ILE A 86 20.18 25.54 -14.71
N ARG A 87 21.50 25.35 -14.74
CA ARG A 87 22.44 26.46 -14.63
C ARG A 87 22.34 27.29 -15.89
N PHE A 88 22.44 28.60 -15.74
CA PHE A 88 22.25 29.58 -16.81
C PHE A 88 23.22 29.43 -18.01
N ASP A 89 24.21 28.53 -17.95
CA ASP A 89 25.16 28.24 -19.04
C ASP A 89 24.77 27.05 -19.94
N GLY A 90 23.67 26.34 -19.66
CA GLY A 90 23.22 25.19 -20.46
C GLY A 90 23.89 23.86 -20.11
N SER A 91 24.75 23.80 -19.08
CA SER A 91 25.25 22.54 -18.54
C SER A 91 24.27 21.90 -17.53
N VAL A 92 23.96 20.62 -17.76
CA VAL A 92 23.17 19.80 -16.82
C VAL A 92 24.08 19.36 -15.68
N SER A 93 23.92 19.98 -14.51
CA SER A 93 24.58 19.54 -13.28
C SER A 93 23.64 18.58 -12.56
N TYR A 94 24.02 17.30 -12.50
CA TYR A 94 23.32 16.30 -11.68
C TYR A 94 23.48 16.70 -10.22
N SER A 95 22.45 17.31 -9.62
CA SER A 95 22.42 17.52 -8.17
C SER A 95 22.22 16.16 -7.48
N ASP A 96 22.80 16.02 -6.29
CA ASP A 96 22.79 14.81 -5.48
C ASP A 96 21.42 14.12 -5.45
N TYR A 97 21.44 12.79 -5.55
CA TYR A 97 20.28 11.91 -5.49
C TYR A 97 19.32 12.23 -4.32
N SER A 98 19.81 12.84 -3.23
CA SER A 98 19.02 13.12 -2.03
C SER A 98 17.83 14.05 -2.29
N LEU A 99 17.99 15.16 -3.01
CA LEU A 99 16.89 16.11 -3.23
C LEU A 99 15.82 15.50 -4.15
N ARG A 100 16.23 14.74 -5.17
CA ARG A 100 15.32 14.05 -6.08
C ARG A 100 14.50 12.99 -5.37
N GLU A 101 15.10 12.25 -4.45
CA GLU A 101 14.42 11.21 -3.68
C GLU A 101 13.45 11.80 -2.65
N GLU A 102 13.80 12.89 -1.97
CA GLU A 102 12.93 13.55 -0.99
C GLU A 102 11.58 13.98 -1.59
N TRP A 103 11.59 14.56 -2.80
CA TRP A 103 10.36 14.94 -3.49
C TRP A 103 9.50 13.73 -3.87
N VAL A 104 10.12 12.63 -4.29
CA VAL A 104 9.40 11.39 -4.60
C VAL A 104 8.69 10.87 -3.36
N TRP A 105 9.41 10.77 -2.23
CA TRP A 105 8.82 10.27 -0.98
C TRP A 105 7.70 11.17 -0.46
N PHE A 106 7.89 12.49 -0.52
CA PHE A 106 6.86 13.46 -0.14
C PHE A 106 5.58 13.27 -0.96
N TRP A 107 5.69 13.22 -2.29
CA TRP A 107 4.53 13.08 -3.18
C TRP A 107 3.84 11.72 -3.05
N VAL A 108 4.60 10.65 -2.85
CA VAL A 108 4.05 9.32 -2.61
C VAL A 108 3.22 9.30 -1.33
N ILE A 109 3.77 9.81 -0.22
CA ILE A 109 3.07 9.83 1.07
C ILE A 109 1.83 10.73 0.99
N PHE A 110 1.98 11.92 0.41
CA PHE A 110 0.90 12.91 0.29
C PHE A 110 -0.27 12.38 -0.58
N MET A 111 0.02 11.90 -1.78
CA MET A 111 -1.02 11.39 -2.68
C MET A 111 -1.65 10.12 -2.16
N THR A 112 -0.87 9.21 -1.57
CA THR A 112 -1.42 7.99 -0.96
C THR A 112 -2.34 8.31 0.21
N GLY A 113 -1.98 9.31 1.04
CA GLY A 113 -2.84 9.84 2.09
C GLY A 113 -4.16 10.37 1.53
N LEU A 114 -4.13 11.16 0.45
CA LEU A 114 -5.33 11.60 -0.27
C LEU A 114 -6.14 10.42 -0.83
N GLY A 115 -5.47 9.36 -1.30
CA GLY A 115 -6.09 8.11 -1.75
C GLY A 115 -6.93 7.44 -0.66
N PHE A 116 -6.44 7.41 0.58
CA PHE A 116 -7.21 6.88 1.71
C PHE A 116 -8.45 7.73 2.02
N VAL A 117 -8.31 9.06 2.02
CA VAL A 117 -9.43 9.99 2.30
C VAL A 117 -10.51 9.86 1.23
N THR A 118 -10.11 9.91 -0.05
CA THR A 118 -11.05 9.78 -1.18
C THR A 118 -11.74 8.43 -1.20
N SER A 119 -11.00 7.35 -0.95
CA SER A 119 -11.53 5.98 -0.82
C SER A 119 -12.64 5.89 0.24
N PHE A 120 -12.45 6.55 1.40
CA PHE A 120 -13.45 6.59 2.45
C PHE A 120 -14.74 7.29 2.01
N PHE A 121 -14.64 8.49 1.43
CA PHE A 121 -15.81 9.27 1.00
C PHE A 121 -16.55 8.58 -0.15
N VAL A 122 -15.84 8.06 -1.15
CA VAL A 122 -16.44 7.36 -2.30
C VAL A 122 -17.17 6.11 -1.81
N THR A 123 -16.53 5.29 -0.98
CA THR A 123 -17.17 4.09 -0.43
C THR A 123 -18.42 4.44 0.38
N ARG A 124 -18.34 5.46 1.23
CA ARG A 124 -19.48 5.90 2.04
C ARG A 124 -20.64 6.38 1.18
N LYS A 125 -20.35 7.12 0.10
CA LYS A 125 -21.38 7.61 -0.84
C LYS A 125 -22.08 6.46 -1.55
N ILE A 126 -21.33 5.48 -2.05
CA ILE A 126 -21.89 4.33 -2.77
C ILE A 126 -22.69 3.43 -1.83
N LYS A 127 -22.18 3.18 -0.62
CA LYS A 127 -22.89 2.40 0.40
C LYS A 127 -24.26 3.02 0.73
N ASN A 128 -24.30 4.31 1.00
CA ASN A 128 -25.55 5.03 1.30
C ASN A 128 -26.53 5.04 0.10
N ALA A 129 -26.02 5.08 -1.13
CA ALA A 129 -26.86 5.00 -2.34
C ALA A 129 -27.43 3.59 -2.54
N SER A 130 -26.68 2.55 -2.18
CA SER A 130 -27.12 1.16 -2.22
C SER A 130 -28.14 0.80 -1.13
N GLU A 131 -28.12 1.48 0.01
CA GLU A 131 -29.07 1.24 1.11
C GLU A 131 -30.42 1.96 0.92
N LYS A 132 -30.50 2.92 -0.03
CA LYS A 132 -31.71 3.71 -0.31
C LYS A 132 -32.56 3.14 -1.45
N ASN A 133 -32.02 2.18 -2.22
CA ASN A 133 -32.76 1.38 -3.21
C ASN A 133 -33.12 0.03 -2.60
#